data_AF-F0IJX7-F1
#
_entry.id   AF-F0IJX7-F1
#
_cell.length_a   1.000
_cell.length_b   1.000
_cell.length_c   1.000
_cell.angle_alpha   90.00
_cell.angle_beta   90.00
_cell.angle_gamma   90.00
#
_symmetry.space_group_name_H-M   'P 1'
#
loop_
_entity.id
_entity.type
_entity.pdbx_description
1 polymer ?
#
loop_
_entity_poly.entity_id
_entity_poly.type
_entity_poly.pdbx_seq_one_letter_code
_entity_poly.pdbx_strand_id
1 'polypeptide(L)'
;MFAVTFTANRDSRWLYEILHFLFNHMEELNQAEFAVRFKGFLEKMAVRYAEERLFTEDGSIKKYGDIPVYAFNFVDYILWKNRSDLKEKYSSVEFEAFKFAYRRSIEHWYPQNPDDQDGLSKLPDEFLHSFGNLCVVTDSQNSKFGNLVPSAKYNQWQGIFYRQSLKLQMMAAITGQQDSGWGADQIKELENEIMPMVSKFIENKK
;
A
#
# COMPACT_ATOMS: atom_id res chain seq x y z
N MET A 1 -10.90 24.82 19.07
CA MET A 1 -9.59 25.48 19.20
C MET A 1 -8.64 24.73 18.27
N PHE A 2 -8.44 25.25 17.05
CA PHE A 2 -7.59 24.61 16.05
C PHE A 2 -6.13 24.87 16.43
N ALA A 3 -5.36 23.80 16.61
CA ALA A 3 -3.94 23.90 16.92
C ALA A 3 -3.19 24.51 15.73
N VAL A 4 -2.77 25.77 15.91
CA VAL A 4 -1.80 26.47 15.08
C VAL A 4 -0.43 26.13 15.64
N THR A 5 0.27 25.16 15.04
CA THR A 5 1.73 25.06 14.91
C THR A 5 2.11 23.67 14.40
N PHE A 6 2.47 23.58 13.11
CA PHE A 6 3.62 22.78 12.64
C PHE A 6 3.94 23.18 11.20
N THR A 7 5.07 23.86 11.02
CA THR A 7 5.60 24.42 9.76
C THR A 7 6.31 23.36 8.92
N ALA A 8 5.58 22.33 8.52
CA ALA A 8 5.82 21.63 7.26
C ALA A 8 4.50 21.71 6.51
N ASN A 9 4.52 22.08 5.25
CA ASN A 9 3.35 22.32 4.40
C ASN A 9 2.49 21.04 4.27
N ARG A 10 1.75 20.72 5.33
CA ARG A 10 1.09 19.44 5.54
C ARG A 10 -0.22 19.49 4.78
N ASP A 11 -0.15 19.17 3.50
CA ASP A 11 -1.02 18.22 2.79
C ASP A 11 -2.44 18.06 3.38
N SER A 12 -3.11 19.16 3.70
CA SER A 12 -4.45 19.23 4.30
C SER A 12 -5.47 19.64 3.26
N ARG A 13 -5.02 19.80 2.02
CA ARG A 13 -5.86 20.12 0.87
C ARG A 13 -6.94 19.06 0.68
N TRP A 14 -6.64 17.78 0.85
CA TRP A 14 -7.65 16.71 0.82
C TRP A 14 -8.73 16.91 1.88
N LEU A 15 -8.37 17.35 3.09
CA LEU A 15 -9.34 17.58 4.17
C LEU A 15 -10.21 18.78 3.84
N TYR A 16 -9.61 19.87 3.36
CA TYR A 16 -10.35 21.04 2.89
C TYR A 16 -11.34 20.66 1.77
N GLU A 17 -10.89 19.91 0.77
CA GLU A 17 -11.73 19.49 -0.36
C GLU A 17 -12.89 18.59 0.08
N ILE A 18 -12.65 17.65 1.01
CA ILE A 18 -13.73 16.83 1.60
C ILE A 18 -14.72 17.70 2.35
N LEU A 19 -14.25 18.55 3.27
CA LEU A 19 -15.13 19.39 4.08
C LEU A 19 -15.93 20.38 3.20
N HIS A 20 -15.29 20.93 2.17
CA HIS A 20 -15.94 21.81 1.20
C HIS A 20 -17.01 21.07 0.39
N PHE A 21 -16.74 19.84 -0.06
CA PHE A 21 -17.75 18.99 -0.72
C PHE A 21 -18.93 18.72 0.22
N LEU A 22 -18.66 18.28 1.45
CA LEU A 22 -19.71 17.98 2.44
C LEU A 22 -20.55 19.21 2.78
N PHE A 23 -19.92 20.37 2.95
CA PHE A 23 -20.60 21.64 3.24
C PHE A 23 -21.54 22.04 2.09
N ASN A 24 -21.08 21.98 0.85
CA ASN A 24 -21.89 22.34 -0.32
C ASN A 24 -23.03 21.34 -0.62
N HIS A 25 -23.00 20.15 0.00
CA HIS A 25 -24.01 19.11 -0.17
C HIS A 25 -24.70 18.73 1.15
N MET A 26 -24.69 19.64 2.15
CA MET A 26 -25.22 19.35 3.49
C MET A 26 -26.71 18.98 3.50
N GLU A 27 -27.51 19.56 2.60
CA GLU A 27 -28.94 19.26 2.45
C GLU A 27 -29.20 17.85 1.86
N GLU A 28 -28.18 17.24 1.24
CA GLU A 28 -28.28 15.92 0.60
C GLU A 28 -27.83 14.78 1.52
N LEU A 29 -27.27 15.07 2.72
CA LEU A 29 -26.62 14.06 3.58
C LEU A 29 -27.51 12.87 3.94
N ASN A 30 -28.83 13.07 4.03
CA ASN A 30 -29.80 12.02 4.38
C ASN A 30 -30.34 11.26 3.16
N GLN A 31 -29.91 11.60 1.94
CA GLN A 31 -30.36 10.93 0.72
C GLN A 31 -29.63 9.60 0.53
N ALA A 32 -30.35 8.56 0.11
CA ALA A 32 -29.78 7.23 -0.11
C ALA A 32 -28.62 7.24 -1.14
N GLU A 33 -28.69 8.11 -2.15
CA GLU A 33 -27.69 8.21 -3.22
C GLU A 33 -26.45 9.02 -2.82
N PHE A 34 -26.52 9.81 -1.74
CA PHE A 34 -25.43 10.68 -1.32
C PHE A 34 -24.15 9.88 -1.03
N ALA A 35 -24.28 8.72 -0.38
CA ALA A 35 -23.14 7.86 -0.08
C ALA A 35 -22.39 7.41 -1.35
N VAL A 36 -23.12 7.11 -2.43
CA VAL A 36 -22.54 6.71 -3.73
C VAL A 36 -21.81 7.89 -4.36
N ARG A 37 -22.45 9.07 -4.37
CA ARG A 37 -21.86 10.31 -4.91
C ARG A 37 -20.62 10.73 -4.13
N PHE A 38 -20.67 10.72 -2.80
CA PHE A 38 -19.55 11.06 -1.94
C PHE A 38 -18.39 10.08 -2.10
N LYS A 39 -18.67 8.78 -2.14
CA LYS A 39 -17.66 7.76 -2.46
C LYS A 39 -17.02 8.03 -3.82
N GLY A 40 -17.80 8.35 -4.85
CA GLY A 40 -17.30 8.69 -6.17
C GLY A 40 -16.37 9.91 -6.16
N PHE A 41 -16.74 10.96 -5.41
CA PHE A 41 -15.88 12.13 -5.18
C PHE A 41 -14.55 11.76 -4.52
N LEU A 42 -14.58 10.96 -3.45
CA LEU A 42 -13.37 10.50 -2.75
C LEU A 42 -12.45 9.67 -3.65
N GLU A 43 -13.01 8.78 -4.48
CA GLU A 43 -12.24 7.97 -5.43
C GLU A 43 -11.58 8.84 -6.50
N LYS A 44 -12.31 9.83 -7.06
CA LYS A 44 -11.75 10.79 -8.02
C LYS A 44 -10.63 11.63 -7.42
N MET A 45 -10.84 12.09 -6.18
CA MET A 45 -9.81 12.81 -5.45
C MET A 45 -8.56 11.95 -5.25
N ALA A 46 -8.72 10.71 -4.78
CA ALA A 46 -7.61 9.77 -4.59
C ALA A 46 -6.83 9.50 -5.89
N VAL A 47 -7.54 9.36 -7.02
CA VAL A 47 -6.91 9.19 -8.34
C VAL A 47 -6.09 10.39 -8.75
N ARG A 48 -6.61 11.61 -8.57
CA ARG A 48 -5.83 12.83 -8.85
C ARG A 48 -4.54 12.88 -8.03
N TYR A 49 -4.60 12.56 -6.74
CA TYR A 49 -3.38 12.45 -5.91
C TYR A 49 -2.44 11.34 -6.39
N ALA A 50 -2.97 10.23 -6.92
CA ALA A 50 -2.16 9.13 -7.43
C ALA A 50 -1.42 9.55 -8.71
N GLU A 51 -2.10 10.18 -9.65
CA GLU A 51 -1.48 10.69 -10.88
C GLU A 51 -0.38 11.71 -10.60
N GLU A 52 -0.59 12.62 -9.64
CA GLU A 52 0.40 13.64 -9.29
C GLU A 52 1.63 13.08 -8.53
N ARG A 53 1.47 11.97 -7.80
CA ARG A 53 2.44 11.60 -6.75
C ARG A 53 2.91 10.16 -6.75
N LEU A 54 2.18 9.23 -7.36
CA LEU A 54 2.52 7.81 -7.39
C LEU A 54 3.52 7.48 -8.51
N PHE A 55 3.40 8.17 -9.64
CA PHE A 55 4.15 7.87 -10.85
C PHE A 55 5.24 8.90 -11.12
N THR A 56 6.32 8.47 -11.74
CA THR A 56 7.33 9.32 -12.37
C THR A 56 6.82 9.83 -13.73
N GLU A 57 7.55 10.76 -14.34
CA GLU A 57 7.19 11.37 -15.63
C GLU A 57 7.08 10.35 -16.77
N ASP A 58 7.83 9.25 -16.69
CA ASP A 58 7.79 8.13 -17.65
C ASP A 58 6.64 7.14 -17.40
N GLY A 59 5.78 7.41 -16.40
CA GLY A 59 4.64 6.57 -16.05
C GLY A 59 4.98 5.34 -15.20
N SER A 60 6.26 5.14 -14.83
CA SER A 60 6.63 4.09 -13.89
C SER A 60 6.26 4.46 -12.45
N ILE A 61 6.07 3.46 -11.58
CA ILE A 61 5.78 3.72 -10.17
C ILE A 61 7.04 4.22 -9.46
N LYS A 62 6.90 5.24 -8.61
CA LYS A 62 8.03 5.76 -7.83
C LYS A 62 8.62 4.68 -6.93
N LYS A 63 9.93 4.78 -6.72
CA LYS A 63 10.71 3.89 -5.85
C LYS A 63 10.82 4.44 -4.43
N TYR A 64 11.43 3.66 -3.55
CA TYR A 64 11.73 4.08 -2.18
C TYR A 64 12.46 5.44 -2.16
N GLY A 65 12.09 6.31 -1.22
CA GLY A 65 12.56 7.71 -1.15
C GLY A 65 11.57 8.69 -1.77
N ASP A 66 10.98 8.34 -2.91
CA ASP A 66 10.07 9.22 -3.66
C ASP A 66 8.60 8.78 -3.58
N ILE A 67 8.34 7.48 -3.41
CA ILE A 67 6.97 6.95 -3.26
C ILE A 67 6.36 7.39 -1.92
N PRO A 68 5.20 8.06 -1.92
CA PRO A 68 4.60 8.53 -0.67
C PRO A 68 3.94 7.38 0.10
N VAL A 69 4.01 7.42 1.44
CA VAL A 69 3.36 6.43 2.32
C VAL A 69 1.89 6.17 1.97
N TYR A 70 1.13 7.22 1.62
CA TYR A 70 -0.29 7.08 1.32
C TYR A 70 -0.55 6.18 0.10
N ALA A 71 0.41 6.07 -0.83
CA ALA A 71 0.31 5.22 -2.02
C ALA A 71 -0.06 3.78 -1.67
N PHE A 72 0.51 3.26 -0.59
CA PHE A 72 0.25 1.89 -0.15
C PHE A 72 -1.18 1.71 0.39
N ASN A 73 -1.76 2.73 1.04
CA ASN A 73 -3.17 2.68 1.43
C ASN A 73 -4.10 2.78 0.21
N PHE A 74 -3.72 3.56 -0.80
CA PHE A 74 -4.44 3.60 -2.07
C PHE A 74 -4.40 2.25 -2.79
N VAL A 75 -3.23 1.61 -2.83
CA VAL A 75 -3.08 0.25 -3.35
C VAL A 75 -3.91 -0.74 -2.54
N ASP A 76 -3.85 -0.73 -1.21
CA ASP A 76 -4.66 -1.62 -0.36
C ASP A 76 -6.15 -1.45 -0.64
N TYR A 77 -6.62 -0.23 -0.89
CA TYR A 77 -8.00 0.00 -1.32
C TYR A 77 -8.33 -0.70 -2.65
N ILE A 78 -7.43 -0.60 -3.63
CA ILE A 78 -7.59 -1.24 -4.95
C ILE A 78 -7.55 -2.76 -4.83
N LEU A 79 -6.62 -3.32 -4.04
CA LEU A 79 -6.55 -4.74 -3.75
C LEU A 79 -7.86 -5.22 -3.11
N TRP A 80 -8.36 -4.49 -2.10
CA TRP A 80 -9.64 -4.79 -1.47
C TRP A 80 -10.81 -4.72 -2.47
N LYS A 81 -10.79 -3.78 -3.43
CA LYS A 81 -11.80 -3.67 -4.48
C LYS A 81 -11.79 -4.86 -5.46
N ASN A 82 -10.64 -5.50 -5.67
CA ASN A 82 -10.44 -6.66 -6.54
C ASN A 82 -10.31 -7.98 -5.75
N ARG A 83 -10.71 -8.00 -4.48
CA ARG A 83 -10.53 -9.14 -3.57
C ARG A 83 -11.13 -10.46 -4.06
N SER A 84 -12.24 -10.42 -4.81
CA SER A 84 -12.88 -11.64 -5.30
C SER A 84 -11.95 -12.43 -6.22
N ASP A 85 -11.27 -11.72 -7.14
CA ASP A 85 -10.34 -12.32 -8.10
C ASP A 85 -9.04 -12.75 -7.39
N LEU A 86 -8.58 -11.93 -6.44
CA LEU A 86 -7.36 -12.21 -5.68
C LEU A 86 -7.48 -13.40 -4.72
N LYS A 87 -8.67 -13.67 -4.19
CA LYS A 87 -8.91 -14.73 -3.19
C LYS A 87 -8.61 -16.13 -3.73
N GLU A 88 -8.78 -16.35 -5.03
CA GLU A 88 -8.47 -17.63 -5.68
C GLU A 88 -6.97 -17.94 -5.63
N LYS A 89 -6.13 -16.92 -5.88
CA LYS A 89 -4.66 -17.04 -5.86
C LYS A 89 -4.06 -16.92 -4.46
N TYR A 90 -4.66 -16.10 -3.60
CA TYR A 90 -4.19 -15.78 -2.26
C TYR A 90 -5.16 -16.28 -1.19
N SER A 91 -5.41 -17.58 -1.17
CA SER A 91 -6.40 -18.20 -0.27
C SER A 91 -6.08 -18.05 1.22
N SER A 92 -4.83 -17.80 1.57
CA SER A 92 -4.39 -17.53 2.95
C SER A 92 -4.55 -16.06 3.39
N VAL A 93 -5.01 -15.18 2.49
CA VAL A 93 -5.20 -13.75 2.77
C VAL A 93 -6.67 -13.48 3.09
N GLU A 94 -6.92 -12.90 4.27
CA GLU A 94 -8.26 -12.59 4.78
C GLU A 94 -8.73 -11.21 4.28
N PHE A 95 -8.99 -11.10 2.97
CA PHE A 95 -9.36 -9.82 2.35
C PHE A 95 -10.62 -9.18 2.96
N GLU A 96 -11.60 -9.98 3.37
CA GLU A 96 -12.86 -9.50 3.95
C GLU A 96 -12.70 -8.97 5.39
N ALA A 97 -11.67 -9.43 6.12
CA ALA A 97 -11.37 -8.97 7.46
C ALA A 97 -10.49 -7.70 7.48
N PHE A 98 -10.00 -7.27 6.32
CA PHE A 98 -9.09 -6.14 6.20
C PHE A 98 -9.70 -4.84 6.73
N LYS A 99 -8.88 -4.10 7.49
CA LYS A 99 -9.19 -2.77 7.98
C LYS A 99 -8.01 -1.84 7.75
N PHE A 100 -8.31 -0.64 7.27
CA PHE A 100 -7.33 0.44 7.26
C PHE A 100 -6.88 0.74 8.69
N ALA A 101 -5.58 0.89 8.86
CA ALA A 101 -4.97 1.24 10.13
C ALA A 101 -3.90 2.30 9.88
N TYR A 102 -3.56 3.03 10.94
CA TYR A 102 -2.53 4.06 10.87
C TYR A 102 -1.15 3.42 10.72
N ARG A 103 -0.67 3.34 9.47
CA ARG A 103 0.64 2.83 9.09
C ARG A 103 1.40 3.96 8.38
N ARG A 104 2.63 4.22 8.82
CA ARG A 104 3.39 5.41 8.44
C ARG A 104 4.86 5.14 8.12
N SER A 105 5.28 3.88 8.22
CA SER A 105 6.59 3.41 7.86
C SER A 105 6.51 2.66 6.54
N ILE A 106 7.43 2.94 5.63
CA ILE A 106 7.68 2.09 4.46
C ILE A 106 8.74 1.08 4.89
N GLU A 107 8.44 -0.19 4.66
CA GLU A 107 9.31 -1.31 4.97
C GLU A 107 9.78 -1.98 3.69
N HIS A 108 11.06 -2.33 3.67
CA HIS A 108 11.67 -3.21 2.68
C HIS A 108 11.48 -4.65 3.12
N TRP A 109 10.66 -5.41 2.39
CA TRP A 109 10.43 -6.80 2.75
C TRP A 109 11.71 -7.61 2.68
N TYR A 110 12.41 -7.56 1.54
CA TYR A 110 13.82 -7.89 1.48
C TYR A 110 14.67 -6.71 1.98
N PRO A 111 15.46 -6.88 3.05
CA PRO A 111 16.13 -5.78 3.75
C PRO A 111 17.26 -5.15 2.93
N GLN A 112 17.55 -3.88 3.19
CA GLN A 112 18.66 -3.17 2.54
C GLN A 112 20.04 -3.68 2.98
N ASN A 113 20.14 -4.11 4.25
CA ASN A 113 21.34 -4.67 4.84
C ASN A 113 20.95 -6.02 5.47
N PRO A 114 20.87 -7.13 4.71
CA PRO A 114 20.60 -8.44 5.27
C PRO A 114 21.60 -8.78 6.38
N ASP A 115 21.16 -9.45 7.44
CA ASP A 115 22.08 -9.87 8.51
C ASP A 115 23.07 -10.92 7.99
N ASP A 116 24.35 -10.79 8.35
CA ASP A 116 25.44 -11.66 7.85
C ASP A 116 25.17 -13.16 8.09
N GLN A 117 24.36 -13.48 9.11
CA GLN A 117 24.00 -14.86 9.49
C GLN A 117 23.08 -15.54 8.48
N ASP A 118 22.38 -14.77 7.64
CA ASP A 118 21.47 -15.32 6.62
C ASP A 118 22.23 -15.76 5.37
N GLY A 119 23.52 -15.43 5.23
CA GLY A 119 24.37 -15.83 4.09
C GLY A 119 23.89 -15.27 2.73
N LEU A 120 23.02 -14.26 2.77
CA LEU A 120 22.36 -13.69 1.60
C LEU A 120 22.97 -12.33 1.23
N SER A 121 23.24 -12.13 -0.06
CA SER A 121 23.75 -10.88 -0.59
C SER A 121 22.64 -9.85 -0.78
N LYS A 122 22.98 -8.56 -0.61
CA LYS A 122 22.11 -7.44 -0.98
C LYS A 122 21.57 -7.59 -2.41
N LEU A 123 20.26 -7.38 -2.59
CA LEU A 123 19.63 -7.31 -3.91
C LEU A 123 20.15 -6.11 -4.72
N PRO A 124 20.17 -6.20 -6.06
CA PRO A 124 20.39 -5.04 -6.92
C PRO A 124 19.42 -3.90 -6.57
N ASP A 125 19.91 -2.67 -6.55
CA ASP A 125 19.13 -1.48 -6.15
C ASP A 125 17.85 -1.31 -7.01
N GLU A 126 17.86 -1.79 -8.25
CA GLU A 126 16.70 -1.78 -9.13
C GLU A 126 15.49 -2.53 -8.56
N PHE A 127 15.71 -3.64 -7.84
CA PHE A 127 14.69 -4.46 -7.18
C PHE A 127 14.54 -4.13 -5.70
N LEU A 128 15.65 -3.81 -5.03
CA LEU A 128 15.63 -3.49 -3.61
C LEU A 128 14.68 -2.33 -3.30
N HIS A 129 14.73 -1.27 -4.11
CA HIS A 129 13.94 -0.06 -3.92
C HIS A 129 12.63 -0.04 -4.71
N SER A 130 12.30 -1.11 -5.44
CA SER A 130 11.08 -1.14 -6.25
C SER A 130 9.84 -1.37 -5.40
N PHE A 131 8.70 -0.90 -5.89
CA PHE A 131 7.41 -1.00 -5.21
C PHE A 131 7.05 -2.44 -4.83
N GLY A 132 7.43 -3.42 -5.65
CA GLY A 132 7.27 -4.84 -5.39
C GLY A 132 7.85 -5.27 -4.06
N ASN A 133 9.04 -4.76 -3.71
CA ASN A 133 9.72 -5.07 -2.45
C ASN A 133 9.27 -4.21 -1.25
N LEU A 134 8.46 -3.19 -1.47
CA LEU A 134 8.05 -2.24 -0.43
C LEU A 134 6.65 -2.54 0.10
N CYS A 135 6.43 -2.32 1.39
CA CYS A 135 5.10 -2.36 2.00
C CYS A 135 4.94 -1.30 3.09
N VAL A 136 3.70 -1.00 3.47
CA VAL A 136 3.43 -0.07 4.57
C VAL A 136 3.16 -0.82 5.87
N VAL A 137 3.82 -0.39 6.93
CA VAL A 137 3.73 -0.98 8.27
C VAL A 137 3.65 0.10 9.35
N THR A 138 3.42 -0.33 10.60
CA THR A 138 3.58 0.55 11.77
C THR A 138 5.06 0.71 12.09
N ASP A 139 5.44 1.81 12.72
CA ASP A 139 6.83 2.04 13.14
C ASP A 139 7.33 0.93 14.08
N SER A 140 6.48 0.47 15.00
CA SER A 140 6.80 -0.66 15.89
C SER A 140 7.05 -1.96 15.14
N GLN A 141 6.29 -2.23 14.07
CA GLN A 141 6.51 -3.43 13.26
C GLN A 141 7.77 -3.30 12.41
N ASN A 142 8.04 -2.12 11.85
CA ASN A 142 9.26 -1.84 11.11
C ASN A 142 10.51 -2.10 11.98
N SER A 143 10.53 -1.55 13.20
CA SER A 143 11.63 -1.78 14.15
C SER A 143 11.83 -3.25 14.52
N LYS A 144 10.75 -4.06 14.53
CA LYS A 144 10.84 -5.50 14.81
C LYS A 144 11.36 -6.30 13.64
N PHE A 145 10.96 -5.92 12.42
CA PHE A 145 11.41 -6.54 11.19
C PHE A 145 12.90 -6.29 10.95
N GLY A 146 13.37 -5.05 11.14
CA GLY A 146 14.79 -4.71 11.04
C GLY A 146 15.45 -5.24 9.76
N ASN A 147 16.58 -5.89 9.92
CA ASN A 147 17.40 -6.44 8.82
C ASN A 147 17.07 -7.90 8.48
N LEU A 148 15.99 -8.45 9.04
CA LEU A 148 15.63 -9.83 8.79
C LEU A 148 15.28 -10.05 7.31
N VAL A 149 15.58 -11.23 6.80
CA VAL A 149 15.14 -11.62 5.46
C VAL A 149 13.65 -12.01 5.44
N PRO A 150 12.99 -11.98 4.27
CA PRO A 150 11.58 -12.32 4.13
C PRO A 150 11.13 -13.60 4.82
N SER A 151 11.91 -14.68 4.71
CA SER A 151 11.58 -15.98 5.33
C SER A 151 11.60 -15.89 6.87
N ALA A 152 12.58 -15.20 7.45
CA ALA A 152 12.65 -14.95 8.89
C ALA A 152 11.48 -14.07 9.37
N LYS A 153 11.17 -12.99 8.63
CA LYS A 153 10.00 -12.14 8.90
C LYS A 153 8.70 -12.94 8.83
N TYR A 154 8.55 -13.78 7.82
CA TYR A 154 7.38 -14.64 7.69
C TYR A 154 7.26 -15.57 8.89
N ASN A 155 8.29 -16.38 9.17
CA ASN A 155 8.27 -17.39 10.21
C ASN A 155 8.02 -16.84 11.62
N GLN A 156 8.58 -15.68 11.95
CA GLN A 156 8.44 -15.09 13.28
C GLN A 156 7.07 -14.41 13.50
N TRP A 157 6.39 -13.96 12.44
CA TRP A 157 5.19 -13.12 12.54
C TRP A 157 3.96 -13.63 11.77
N GLN A 158 3.92 -14.92 11.40
CA GLN A 158 2.77 -15.53 10.68
C GLN A 158 1.42 -15.13 11.28
N GLY A 159 1.29 -15.22 12.60
CA GLY A 159 0.05 -14.97 13.33
C GLY A 159 -0.42 -13.50 13.37
N ILE A 160 0.30 -12.55 12.77
CA ILE A 160 -0.12 -11.13 12.75
C ILE A 160 -0.43 -10.60 11.35
N PHE A 161 -0.12 -11.34 10.28
CA PHE A 161 -0.25 -10.80 8.91
C PHE A 161 -1.69 -10.44 8.57
N TYR A 162 -2.70 -11.19 9.02
CA TYR A 162 -4.11 -10.88 8.78
C TYR A 162 -4.55 -9.48 9.26
N ARG A 163 -3.77 -8.82 10.12
CA ARG A 163 -3.99 -7.45 10.62
C ARG A 163 -3.14 -6.40 9.89
N GLN A 164 -2.27 -6.80 8.97
CA GLN A 164 -1.37 -5.90 8.23
C GLN A 164 -2.01 -5.39 6.94
N SER A 165 -1.29 -4.54 6.21
CA SER A 165 -1.68 -4.09 4.86
C SER A 165 -1.92 -5.29 3.94
N LEU A 166 -2.85 -5.18 2.99
CA LEU A 166 -3.16 -6.27 2.05
C LEU A 166 -1.94 -6.60 1.20
N LYS A 167 -1.20 -5.58 0.75
CA LYS A 167 0.06 -5.83 0.04
C LYS A 167 1.03 -6.67 0.87
N LEU A 168 1.23 -6.36 2.15
CA LEU A 168 2.10 -7.16 3.03
C LEU A 168 1.56 -8.57 3.25
N GLN A 169 0.24 -8.75 3.36
CA GLN A 169 -0.37 -10.08 3.44
C GLN A 169 -0.08 -10.91 2.19
N MET A 170 -0.17 -10.33 0.99
CA MET A 170 0.19 -11.01 -0.27
C MET A 170 1.68 -11.35 -0.31
N MET A 171 2.56 -10.44 0.11
CA MET A 171 4.01 -10.69 0.17
C MET A 171 4.36 -11.83 1.12
N ALA A 172 3.72 -11.87 2.30
CA ALA A 172 3.85 -12.96 3.25
C ALA A 172 3.29 -14.29 2.70
N ALA A 173 2.15 -14.26 2.01
CA ALA A 173 1.58 -15.44 1.37
C ALA A 173 2.49 -16.03 0.28
N ILE A 174 3.11 -15.18 -0.55
CA ILE A 174 4.12 -15.62 -1.53
C ILE A 174 5.32 -16.23 -0.80
N THR A 175 5.86 -15.54 0.21
CA THR A 175 7.04 -16.02 0.96
C THR A 175 6.79 -17.35 1.67
N GLY A 176 5.54 -17.62 2.06
CA GLY A 176 5.14 -18.85 2.75
C GLY A 176 4.93 -20.06 1.84
N GLN A 177 4.98 -19.90 0.51
CA GLN A 177 4.92 -21.04 -0.41
C GLN A 177 6.26 -21.80 -0.38
N GLN A 178 6.20 -23.13 -0.60
CA GLN A 178 7.39 -23.96 -0.59
C GLN A 178 8.24 -23.63 -1.83
N ASP A 179 9.55 -23.46 -1.64
CA ASP A 179 10.56 -23.13 -2.67
C ASP A 179 10.46 -21.72 -3.31
N SER A 180 9.49 -20.90 -2.93
CA SER A 180 9.40 -19.50 -3.35
C SER A 180 10.26 -18.62 -2.42
N GLY A 181 11.57 -18.61 -2.67
CA GLY A 181 12.41 -17.52 -2.15
C GLY A 181 11.83 -16.15 -2.53
N TRP A 182 12.18 -15.10 -1.80
CA TRP A 182 11.80 -13.75 -2.18
C TRP A 182 12.99 -13.04 -2.84
N GLY A 183 12.90 -12.80 -4.15
CA GLY A 183 13.93 -12.14 -4.93
C GLY A 183 13.37 -11.31 -6.08
N ALA A 184 14.22 -11.05 -7.08
CA ALA A 184 13.87 -10.19 -8.22
C ALA A 184 12.61 -10.63 -8.98
N ASP A 185 12.41 -11.95 -9.12
CA ASP A 185 11.26 -12.50 -9.84
C ASP A 185 9.96 -12.25 -9.08
N GLN A 186 9.88 -12.57 -7.79
CA GLN A 186 8.69 -12.33 -6.96
C GLN A 186 8.37 -10.84 -6.86
N ILE A 187 9.40 -9.99 -6.78
CA ILE A 187 9.26 -8.54 -6.78
C ILE A 187 8.58 -8.07 -8.08
N LYS A 188 9.09 -8.50 -9.25
CA LYS A 188 8.51 -8.14 -10.55
C LYS A 188 7.12 -8.71 -10.76
N GLU A 189 6.91 -9.98 -10.40
CA GLU A 189 5.62 -10.66 -10.55
C GLU A 189 4.54 -9.95 -9.73
N LEU A 190 4.84 -9.58 -8.48
CA LEU A 190 3.88 -8.85 -7.65
C LEU A 190 3.59 -7.46 -8.22
N GLU A 191 4.59 -6.74 -8.73
CA GLU A 191 4.36 -5.46 -9.42
C GLU A 191 3.44 -5.65 -10.64
N ASN A 192 3.78 -6.61 -11.51
CA ASN A 192 3.02 -6.90 -12.72
C ASN A 192 1.58 -7.37 -12.44
N GLU A 193 1.33 -7.95 -11.26
CA GLU A 193 0.00 -8.31 -10.82
C GLU A 193 -0.79 -7.10 -10.32
N ILE A 194 -0.18 -6.22 -9.51
CA ILE A 194 -0.87 -5.09 -8.88
C ILE A 194 -1.09 -3.93 -9.87
N MET A 195 -0.09 -3.60 -10.68
CA MET A 195 -0.10 -2.40 -11.52
C MET A 195 -1.27 -2.35 -12.52
N PRO A 196 -1.68 -3.44 -13.20
CA PRO A 196 -2.85 -3.41 -14.06
C PRO A 196 -4.14 -3.04 -13.33
N MET A 197 -4.31 -3.47 -12.08
CA MET A 197 -5.49 -3.11 -11.26
C MET A 197 -5.47 -1.62 -10.92
N VAL A 198 -4.29 -1.07 -10.64
CA VAL A 198 -4.10 0.36 -10.35
C VAL A 198 -4.42 1.19 -11.59
N SER A 199 -3.84 0.86 -12.75
CA SER A 199 -4.08 1.57 -14.01
C SER A 199 -5.56 1.52 -14.40
N LYS A 200 -6.18 0.34 -14.35
CA LYS A 200 -7.62 0.17 -14.61
C LYS A 200 -8.47 0.99 -13.65
N PHE A 201 -8.12 1.07 -12.37
CA PHE A 201 -8.86 1.88 -11.40
C PHE A 201 -8.75 3.37 -11.72
N ILE A 202 -7.56 3.85 -12.05
CA ILE A 202 -7.32 5.26 -12.44
C ILE A 202 -8.11 5.61 -13.69
N GLU A 203 -8.04 4.80 -14.75
CA GLU A 203 -8.74 5.01 -16.01
C GLU A 203 -10.27 5.09 -15.82
N ASN A 204 -10.84 4.22 -14.99
CA ASN A 204 -12.29 4.21 -14.70
C ASN A 204 -12.78 5.43 -13.89
N LYS A 205 -11.86 6.27 -13.40
CA LYS A 205 -12.17 7.40 -12.50
C LYS A 205 -11.75 8.75 -13.08
N LYS A 206 -11.09 8.78 -14.24
CA LYS A 206 -10.98 9.97 -15.08
C LYS A 206 -12.37 10.45 -15.49
#